data_AF-A0A4U6LGE2-F1
#
_entry.id   AF-A0A4U6LGE2-F1
#
_cell.length_a   1.000
_cell.length_b   1.000
_cell.length_c   1.000
_cell.angle_alpha   90.00
_cell.angle_beta   90.00
_cell.angle_gamma   90.00
#
_symmetry.space_group_name_H-M   'P 1'
#
loop_
_entity.id
_entity.type
_entity.pdbx_description
1 polymer ?
#
loop_
_entity_poly.entity_id
_entity_poly.type
_entity_poly.pdbx_seq_one_letter_code
_entity_poly.pdbx_strand_id
1 'polypeptide(L)' 'AHEAAVAANVAMLMRLHGEEDLKANAQTVINVLRSGAAYDRVTALAARG' A
#
# COMPACT_ATOMS: atom_id res chain seq x y z
N ALA A 1 -3.29 -13.15 -6.64
CA ALA A 1 -4.48 -12.36 -7.05
C ALA A 1 -4.84 -11.28 -6.02
N HIS A 2 -4.84 -11.56 -4.71
CA HIS A 2 -5.26 -10.59 -3.68
C HIS A 2 -4.34 -9.35 -3.56
N GLU A 3 -3.01 -9.54 -3.44
CA GLU A 3 -2.04 -8.42 -3.34
C GLU A 3 -2.07 -7.47 -4.54
N ALA A 4 -2.28 -8.00 -5.75
CA ALA A 4 -2.34 -7.20 -6.97
C ALA A 4 -3.57 -6.27 -6.97
N ALA A 5 -4.72 -6.74 -6.48
CA ALA A 5 -5.92 -5.91 -6.37
C ALA A 5 -5.75 -4.80 -5.32
N VAL A 6 -5.12 -5.12 -4.18
CA VAL A 6 -4.79 -4.13 -3.15
C VAL A 6 -3.82 -3.08 -3.71
N ALA A 7 -2.75 -3.52 -4.39
CA ALA A 7 -1.78 -2.61 -5.00
C ALA A 7 -2.40 -1.69 -6.05
N ALA A 8 -3.32 -2.20 -6.88
CA ALA A 8 -4.04 -1.39 -7.86
C ALA A 8 -4.93 -0.32 -7.19
N ASN A 9 -5.70 -0.70 -6.17
CA ASN A 9 -6.57 0.23 -5.45
C ASN A 9 -5.78 1.35 -4.75
N VAL A 10 -4.68 0.99 -4.08
CA VAL A 10 -3.83 1.96 -3.38
C VAL A 10 -3.08 2.84 -4.39
N ALA A 11 -2.65 2.30 -5.53
CA ALA A 11 -2.03 3.10 -6.58
C ALA A 11 -2.96 4.17 -7.15
N MET A 12 -4.25 3.86 -7.30
CA MET A 12 -5.27 4.85 -7.68
C MET A 12 -5.46 5.91 -6.59
N LEU A 13 -5.46 5.54 -5.32
CA LEU A 13 -5.52 6.49 -4.20
C LEU A 13 -4.32 7.44 -4.20
N MET A 14 -3.10 6.92 -4.39
CA MET A 14 -1.87 7.72 -4.47
C MET A 14 -1.94 8.76 -5.60
N ARG A 15 -2.53 8.40 -6.74
CA ARG A 15 -2.76 9.35 -7.85
C ARG A 15 -3.67 10.51 -7.47
N LEU A 16 -4.72 10.26 -6.68
CA LEU A 16 -5.59 11.34 -6.19
C LEU A 16 -4.83 12.33 -5.28
N HIS A 17 -3.69 11.91 -4.72
CA HIS A 17 -2.84 12.71 -3.85
C HIS A 17 -1.59 13.27 -4.55
N GLY A 18 -1.52 13.22 -5.88
CA GLY A 18 -0.46 13.84 -6.69
C GLY A 18 0.63 12.89 -7.21
N GLU A 19 0.60 11.60 -6.86
CA GLU A 19 1.54 10.60 -7.40
C GLU A 19 0.99 10.04 -8.72
N GLU A 20 1.25 10.70 -9.85
CA GLU A 20 0.55 10.41 -11.11
C GLU A 20 0.92 9.05 -11.76
N ASP A 21 2.12 8.54 -11.51
CA ASP A 21 2.60 7.28 -12.10
C ASP A 21 2.00 6.05 -11.39
N LEU A 22 0.89 5.55 -11.94
CA LEU A 22 0.21 4.36 -11.42
C LEU A 22 1.09 3.11 -11.37
N LYS A 23 2.04 2.95 -12.30
CA LYS A 23 2.91 1.77 -12.33
C LYS A 23 3.95 1.86 -11.22
N ALA A 24 4.56 3.03 -11.04
CA ALA A 24 5.48 3.28 -9.94
C ALA A 24 4.78 3.14 -8.58
N ASN A 25 3.54 3.64 -8.47
CA ASN A 25 2.73 3.52 -7.26
C ASN A 25 2.43 2.05 -6.93
N ALA A 26 1.95 1.28 -7.92
CA ALA A 26 1.65 -0.13 -7.71
C ALA A 26 2.89 -0.92 -7.28
N GLN A 27 4.05 -0.65 -7.89
CA GLN A 27 5.31 -1.28 -7.50
C GLN A 27 5.74 -0.89 -6.07
N THR A 28 5.57 0.37 -5.70
CA THR A 28 5.83 0.87 -4.34
C THR A 28 4.95 0.14 -3.33
N VAL A 29 3.64 0.02 -3.60
CA VAL A 29 2.71 -0.69 -2.72
C VAL A 29 3.07 -2.16 -2.60
N ILE A 30 3.41 -2.84 -3.69
CA ILE A 30 3.86 -4.24 -3.67
C ILE A 30 5.09 -4.39 -2.77
N ASN A 31 6.06 -3.48 -2.85
CA ASN A 31 7.27 -3.53 -2.03
C ASN A 31 6.95 -3.33 -0.54
N VAL A 32 6.03 -2.42 -0.20
CA VAL A 32 5.56 -2.18 1.18
C VAL A 32 4.77 -3.37 1.73
N LEU A 33 3.94 -4.02 0.91
CA LEU A 33 3.21 -5.23 1.32
C LEU A 33 4.19 -6.38 1.59
N ARG A 34 5.17 -6.58 0.71
CA ARG A 34 6.18 -7.65 0.86
C ARG A 34 7.17 -7.42 2.00
N SER A 35 7.42 -6.16 2.37
CA SER A 35 8.31 -5.86 3.49
C SER A 35 7.69 -6.11 4.86
N GLY A 36 6.38 -6.36 4.94
CA GLY A 36 5.66 -6.54 6.20
C GLY A 36 5.32 -5.22 6.91
N ALA A 37 5.83 -4.08 6.45
CA ALA A 37 5.64 -2.78 7.09
C ALA A 37 4.17 -2.37 7.22
N ALA A 38 3.31 -2.81 6.30
CA ALA A 38 1.86 -2.59 6.40
C ALA A 38 1.24 -3.31 7.60
N TYR A 39 1.69 -4.54 7.88
CA TYR A 39 1.21 -5.33 9.01
C TYR A 39 1.72 -4.76 10.34
N ASP A 40 3.00 -4.37 10.41
CA ASP A 40 3.59 -3.77 11.60
C ASP A 40 2.81 -2.53 12.07
N ARG A 41 2.33 -1.71 11.12
CA ARG A 41 1.49 -0.54 11.42
C ARG A 41 0.13 -0.93 12.00
N VAL A 42 -0.49 -1.99 11.50
CA VAL A 42 -1.76 -2.50 12.05
C VAL A 42 -1.54 -3.03 13.47
N THR A 43 -0.46 -3.77 13.71
CA THR A 43 -0.08 -4.24 15.05
C THR A 43 0.17 -3.08 16.00
N ALA A 44 0.90 -2.05 15.57
CA ALA A 44 1.15 -0.85 16.36
C ALA A 44 -0.14 -0.06 16.65
N LEU A 45 -1.07 0.01 15.70
CA LEU A 45 -2.37 0.63 15.91
C LEU A 45 -3.21 -0.15 16.92
N ALA A 46 -3.28 -1.48 16.79
CA ALA A 46 -4.00 -2.35 17.71
C ALA A 46 -3.43 -2.27 19.15
N ALA A 47 -2.12 -2.05 19.30
CA ALA A 47 -1.49 -1.85 20.60
C ALA A 47 -1.87 -0.52 21.28
N ARG A 48 -2.51 0.42 20.57
CA ARG A 48 -2.88 1.75 21.09
C ARG A 48 -4.34 1.86 21.56
N GLY A 49 -5.15 0.78 21.46
CA GLY A 49 -6.52 0.70 21.95
C GLY A 49 -7.57 1.13 20.92
#